data_AF-A0A928RG29-F1
#
_entry.id   AF-A0A928RG29-F1
#
_cell.length_a   1.000
_cell.length_b   1.000
_cell.length_c   1.000
_cell.angle_alpha   90.00
_cell.angle_beta   90.00
_cell.angle_gamma   90.00
#
_symmetry.space_group_name_H-M   'P 1'
#
loop_
_entity.id
_entity.type
_entity.pdbx_description
1 polymer ?
#
loop_
_entity_poly.entity_id
_entity_poly.type
_entity_poly.pdbx_seq_one_letter_code
_entity_poly.pdbx_strand_id
1 'polypeptide(L)' 'MKKVLALLVVMCIMITSFSLVSYADDGIKIKINGYNHEYDVMPVIINSRTMVPMRGIFESLGADISWDGD' A
#
# COMPACT_ATOMS: atom_id res chain seq x y z
N MET A 1 8.92 -35.55 -33.67
CA MET A 1 9.86 -34.98 -32.68
C MET A 1 9.90 -33.45 -32.74
N LYS A 2 10.19 -32.83 -33.89
CA LYS A 2 10.26 -31.35 -34.04
C LYS A 2 8.97 -30.59 -33.66
N LYS A 3 7.79 -31.13 -34.00
CA LYS A 3 6.48 -30.52 -33.67
C LYS A 3 6.13 -30.59 -32.17
N VAL A 4 6.54 -31.67 -31.50
CA VAL A 4 6.34 -31.85 -30.05
C VAL A 4 7.27 -30.91 -29.28
N LEU A 5 8.51 -30.75 -29.75
CA LEU A 5 9.46 -29.78 -29.21
C LEU A 5 8.92 -28.34 -29.36
N ALA A 6 8.38 -28.00 -30.53
CA ALA A 6 7.77 -26.68 -30.76
C ALA A 6 6.57 -26.43 -29.83
N LEU A 7 5.74 -27.43 -29.58
CA LEU A 7 4.56 -27.32 -28.72
C LEU A 7 4.94 -27.14 -27.24
N LEU A 8 5.98 -27.83 -26.78
CA LEU A 8 6.55 -27.62 -25.44
C LEU A 8 7.13 -26.22 -25.27
N VAL A 9 7.83 -25.69 -26.29
CA VAL A 9 8.38 -24.33 -26.25
C VAL A 9 7.26 -23.28 -26.18
N VAL A 10 6.19 -23.44 -26.96
CA VAL A 10 5.01 -22.54 -26.91
C VAL A 10 4.32 -22.61 -25.55
N MET A 11 4.20 -23.80 -24.96
CA MET A 11 3.62 -23.97 -23.62
C MET A 11 4.47 -23.28 -22.54
N CYS A 12 5.81 -23.36 -22.63
CA CYS A 12 6.70 -22.64 -21.72
C CYS A 12 6.57 -21.10 -21.86
N ILE A 13 6.44 -20.59 -23.10
CA ILE A 13 6.28 -19.14 -23.37
C ILE A 13 4.94 -18.62 -22.80
N MET A 14 3.88 -19.42 -22.88
CA MET A 14 2.58 -19.10 -22.28
C MET A 14 2.66 -19.01 -20.74
N ILE A 15 3.40 -19.93 -20.10
CA ILE A 15 3.56 -19.96 -18.63
C ILE A 15 4.36 -18.74 -18.15
N THR A 16 5.43 -18.35 -18.86
CA THR A 16 6.23 -17.17 -18.48
C THR A 16 5.48 -15.85 -18.65
N SER A 17 4.53 -15.78 -19.58
CA SER A 17 3.75 -14.56 -19.84
C SER A 17 2.68 -14.29 -18.78
N PHE A 18 2.32 -15.30 -17.97
CA PHE A 18 1.31 -15.19 -16.91
C PHE A 18 1.86 -14.65 -15.58
N SER A 19 3.16 -14.34 -15.49
CA SER A 19 3.83 -13.93 -14.23
C SER A 19 3.78 -12.43 -13.92
N LEU A 20 2.87 -11.66 -14.54
CA LEU A 20 2.62 -10.28 -14.12
C LEU A 20 1.72 -10.27 -12.87
N VAL A 21 2.26 -10.74 -11.74
CA VAL A 21 1.66 -10.46 -10.43
C VAL A 21 1.82 -8.95 -10.19
N SER A 22 0.73 -8.22 -10.35
CA SER A 22 0.61 -6.86 -9.85
C SER A 22 0.46 -6.95 -8.33
N TYR A 23 1.49 -6.51 -7.59
CA TYR A 23 1.35 -6.26 -6.17
C TYR A 23 0.54 -4.97 -6.01
N ALA A 24 -0.67 -5.08 -5.46
CA ALA A 24 -1.40 -3.92 -4.99
C ALA A 24 -0.59 -3.28 -3.86
N ASP A 25 -0.29 -1.99 -3.99
CA ASP A 25 0.41 -1.22 -2.97
C ASP A 25 -0.49 -1.10 -1.73
N ASP A 26 -0.05 -1.65 -0.60
CA ASP A 26 -0.84 -1.83 0.64
C ASP A 26 -1.01 -0.50 1.43
N GLY A 27 -0.85 0.63 0.74
CA GLY A 27 -0.93 1.98 1.26
C GLY A 27 0.11 2.31 2.33
N ILE A 28 0.08 3.56 2.79
CA ILE A 28 0.94 4.03 3.88
C ILE A 28 0.24 3.73 5.21
N LYS A 29 0.91 2.97 6.08
CA LYS A 29 0.38 2.57 7.39
C LYS A 29 1.00 3.41 8.50
N ILE A 30 0.18 3.82 9.47
CA ILE A 30 0.64 4.53 10.66
C ILE A 30 0.74 3.53 11.82
N LYS A 31 1.91 3.49 12.45
CA LYS A 31 2.16 2.68 13.65
C LYS A 31 2.57 3.56 14.82
N ILE A 32 1.90 3.40 15.95
CA ILE A 32 2.25 4.06 17.22
C ILE A 32 2.50 2.96 18.24
N ASN A 33 3.66 3.00 18.91
CA ASN A 33 4.08 1.96 19.87
C ASN A 33 4.04 0.52 19.33
N GLY A 34 4.23 0.35 18.02
CA GLY A 34 4.21 -0.97 17.35
C GLY A 34 2.82 -1.46 16.92
N TYR A 35 1.75 -0.75 17.28
CA TYR A 35 0.38 -1.08 16.89
C TYR A 35 -0.02 -0.30 15.65
N ASN A 36 -0.78 -0.92 14.75
CA ASN A 36 -1.37 -0.23 13.61
C ASN A 36 -2.53 0.64 14.08
N HIS A 37 -2.58 1.88 13.60
CA HIS A 37 -3.70 2.79 13.82
C HIS A 37 -4.33 3.13 12.48
N GLU A 38 -5.63 2.89 12.38
CA GLU A 38 -6.46 3.34 11.27
C GLU A 38 -7.17 4.63 11.67
N TYR A 39 -7.28 5.56 10.72
CA TYR A 39 -7.89 6.86 10.91
C TYR A 39 -8.84 7.13 9.75
N ASP A 40 -9.82 8.01 9.97
CA ASP A 40 -10.81 8.38 8.95
C ASP A 40 -10.17 8.98 7.68
N VAL A 41 -8.98 9.59 7.83
CA VAL A 41 -8.19 10.13 6.73
C VAL A 41 -6.94 9.31 6.56
N MET A 42 -6.87 8.58 5.44
CA MET A 42 -5.68 7.82 5.06
C MET A 42 -4.49 8.75 4.75
N PRO A 43 -3.24 8.35 5.03
CA PRO A 43 -2.08 9.14 4.64
C PRO A 43 -1.93 9.21 3.12
N VAL A 44 -1.54 10.38 2.62
CA VAL A 44 -1.39 10.63 1.17
C VAL A 44 -0.05 11.29 0.87
N ILE A 45 0.51 11.03 -0.30
CA ILE A 45 1.74 11.69 -0.76
C ILE A 45 1.36 12.89 -1.62
N ILE A 46 1.78 14.09 -1.20
CA ILE A 46 1.60 15.34 -1.95
C ILE A 46 2.97 16.03 -2.05
N ASN A 47 3.40 16.38 -3.27
CA ASN A 47 4.69 17.05 -3.51
C ASN A 47 5.87 16.34 -2.82
N SER A 48 5.92 15.00 -2.95
CA SER A 48 6.95 14.14 -2.31
C SER A 48 6.98 14.21 -0.78
N ARG A 49 5.88 14.60 -0.14
CA ARG A 49 5.71 14.59 1.32
C ARG A 49 4.49 13.76 1.70
N THR A 50 4.61 12.97 2.75
CA THR A 50 3.49 12.21 3.30
C THR A 50 2.69 13.11 4.24
N MET A 51 1.46 13.42 3.86
CA MET A 51 0.46 14.06 4.70
C MET A 51 -0.19 12.99 5.57
N VAL A 52 -0.24 13.24 6.88
CA VAL A 52 -0.78 12.32 7.87
C VAL A 52 -1.90 12.99 8.68
N PRO A 53 -2.88 12.24 9.20
CA PRO A 53 -3.94 12.76 10.06
C PRO A 53 -3.36 13.32 11.36
N MET A 54 -3.22 14.64 11.42
CA MET A 54 -2.66 15.37 12.56
C MET A 54 -3.40 15.06 13.87
N ARG A 55 -4.74 15.23 13.87
CA ARG A 55 -5.58 15.04 15.05
C ARG A 55 -5.44 13.64 15.63
N GLY A 56 -5.69 12.62 14.80
CA GLY A 56 -5.69 11.22 15.26
C GLY A 56 -4.33 10.77 15.81
N ILE A 57 -3.22 11.23 15.22
CA ILE A 57 -1.88 10.92 15.74
C ILE A 57 -1.69 11.57 17.12
N PHE A 58 -2.02 12.85 17.27
CA PHE A 58 -1.80 13.56 18.53
C PHE A 58 -2.73 13.06 19.65
N GLU A 59 -3.99 12.74 19.36
CA GLU A 59 -4.91 12.10 20.31
C GLU A 59 -4.38 10.71 20.73
N SER A 60 -3.87 9.92 19.78
CA SER A 60 -3.25 8.62 20.09
C SER A 60 -1.98 8.74 20.93
N LEU A 61 -1.33 9.90 20.92
CA LEU A 61 -0.18 10.24 21.76
C LEU A 61 -0.60 10.89 23.11
N GLY A 62 -1.90 11.04 23.37
CA GLY A 62 -2.45 11.56 24.62
C GLY A 62 -2.63 13.08 24.66
N ALA A 63 -2.60 13.77 23.51
CA ALA A 63 -2.96 15.18 23.43
C ALA A 63 -4.48 15.35 23.42
N ASP A 64 -4.96 16.38 24.10
CA ASP A 64 -6.35 16.84 23.99
C ASP A 64 -6.42 17.94 22.91
N ILE A 65 -7.23 17.73 21.88
CA ILE A 65 -7.28 18.58 20.70
C ILE A 65 -8.68 19.18 20.60
N SER A 66 -8.80 20.44 21.01
CA SER A 66 -9.99 21.23 20.78
C SER A 66 -9.88 21.99 19.46
N TRP A 67 -10.99 22.11 18.75
CA TRP A 67 -11.11 23.09 17.68
C TRP A 67 -11.34 24.46 18.31
N ASP A 68 -10.47 25.40 17.99
CA ASP A 68 -10.68 26.82 18.29
C ASP A 68 -11.25 27.48 17.03
N GLY A 69 -12.52 27.86 17.10
CA GLY A 69 -13.34 28.26 15.95
C GLY A 69 -13.72 29.73 15.93
N ASP A 70 -13.06 30.56 16.74
CA ASP A 70 -13.31 32.00 16.88
C ASP A 70 -12.85 32.84 15.67
#